data_AF-A0A9D5ZBX7-F1
#
_entry.id   AF-A0A9D5ZBX7-F1
#
_cell.length_a   1.000
_cell.length_b   1.000
_cell.length_c   1.000
_cell.angle_alpha   90.00
_cell.angle_beta   90.00
_cell.angle_gamma   90.00
#
_symmetry.space_group_name_H-M   'P 1'
#
loop_
_entity.id
_entity.type
_entity.pdbx_description
1 polymer ?
#
loop_
_entity_poly.entity_id
_entity_poly.type
_entity_poly.pdbx_seq_one_letter_code
_entity_poly.pdbx_strand_id
1 'polypeptide(L)'
;MSAVKPLDAHYIQWHARRLVEAVRRFGLVHRDEDGGFLIFLFARHWLIREVHPHYRLQVARALDTPERDPPVSSWLLHQVEEGDDAAWIGMLWDRFAQNSQTDTTPARLMPPPVVQGIKEQRVGELIRRWRQLGLFMVPYQQEVRRLGAVEREVMRDLGGADDRERIGLIDSLQVADQSIPSWAKMALIPRLACPESCRHCMFIWRPPMKHLPDPGPLLATINQRTANLLFTGGDLTGELDLFHHAIATMDQVETFAILLNGQLAHTRAAADDFFAALHRALARRPRSFARARVVVQISLDEYHQEILANRRGELRERIPVAHVARLLIAGAGWNGGTVALVHKQNSLNFSTLLFQHGVLGRLAAELELRGWNIGDVHWLTSPRSKEHPAQPGRQGGVIREAQLSLVGPATAATVHFISSCIDAMGRAELMDRSEYVHEPLLLESWLQGASPVMDPFDTDPMLWRNGNVTLFGAIHLWMGHFFEEGDRIFTRWHKDPLVAALARMDLRVLTAHQAWNARKHHELVQSATSPHGLMHAMTRDSAARLFLTRWLLTHPAERVLIPS
;
A
#
# COMPACT_ATOMS: atom_id res chain seq x y z
N MET A 1 12.66 -32.55 19.04
CA MET A 1 12.24 -31.26 18.43
C MET A 1 10.74 -31.15 18.64
N SER A 2 10.25 -30.16 19.39
CA SER A 2 8.80 -29.93 19.51
C SER A 2 8.24 -29.56 18.13
N ALA A 3 7.03 -30.01 17.81
CA ALA A 3 6.36 -29.61 16.59
C ALA A 3 6.32 -28.07 16.50
N VAL A 4 6.90 -27.51 15.44
CA VAL A 4 6.85 -26.07 15.18
C VAL A 4 5.40 -25.71 14.91
N LYS A 5 4.86 -24.70 15.62
CA LYS A 5 3.48 -24.27 15.37
C LYS A 5 3.36 -23.78 13.92
N PRO A 6 2.23 -24.00 13.22
CA PRO A 6 2.10 -23.57 11.82
C PRO A 6 2.44 -22.09 11.59
N LEU A 7 2.06 -21.22 12.52
CA LEU A 7 2.33 -19.79 12.43
C LEU A 7 3.82 -19.44 12.58
N ASP A 8 4.56 -20.19 13.41
CA ASP A 8 6.01 -20.04 13.56
C ASP A 8 6.71 -20.38 12.24
N ALA A 9 6.33 -21.49 11.61
CA ALA A 9 6.88 -21.90 10.32
C ALA A 9 6.62 -20.83 9.24
N HIS A 10 5.39 -20.30 9.16
CA HIS A 10 5.07 -19.22 8.23
C HIS A 10 5.85 -17.94 8.50
N TYR A 11 5.95 -17.52 9.77
CA TYR A 11 6.73 -16.34 10.16
C TYR A 11 8.20 -16.48 9.75
N ILE A 12 8.81 -17.63 10.06
CA ILE A 12 10.19 -17.94 9.72
C ILE A 12 10.40 -17.90 8.20
N GLN A 13 9.59 -18.63 7.44
CA GLN A 13 9.71 -18.69 5.97
C GLN A 13 9.46 -17.33 5.32
N TRP A 14 8.49 -16.57 5.81
CA TRP A 14 8.16 -15.24 5.28
C TRP A 14 9.31 -14.25 5.46
N HIS A 15 9.88 -14.18 6.67
CA HIS A 15 11.03 -13.31 6.92
C HIS A 15 12.30 -13.79 6.21
N ALA A 16 12.53 -15.11 6.11
CA ALA A 16 13.67 -15.65 5.37
C ALA A 16 13.60 -15.27 3.88
N ARG A 17 12.43 -15.40 3.25
CA ARG A 17 12.23 -14.97 1.86
C ARG A 17 12.45 -13.46 1.69
N ARG A 18 11.84 -12.63 2.53
CA ARG A 18 12.03 -11.16 2.47
C ARG A 18 13.49 -10.76 2.63
N LEU A 19 14.23 -11.41 3.53
CA LEU A 19 15.66 -11.17 3.70
C LEU A 19 16.45 -11.52 2.44
N VAL A 20 16.20 -12.69 1.83
CA VAL A 20 16.85 -13.07 0.57
C VAL A 20 16.54 -12.08 -0.54
N GLU A 21 15.30 -11.64 -0.66
CA GLU A 21 14.86 -10.68 -1.67
C GLU A 21 15.52 -9.31 -1.46
N ALA A 22 15.55 -8.81 -0.23
CA ALA A 22 16.18 -7.54 0.12
C ALA A 22 17.70 -7.59 -0.09
N VAL A 23 18.37 -8.65 0.38
CA VAL A 23 19.81 -8.85 0.18
C VAL A 23 20.15 -8.98 -1.30
N ARG A 24 19.37 -9.74 -2.07
CA ARG A 24 19.56 -9.87 -3.51
C ARG A 24 19.46 -8.52 -4.19
N ARG A 25 18.41 -7.75 -3.89
CA ARG A 25 18.24 -6.40 -4.45
C ARG A 25 19.42 -5.50 -4.07
N PHE A 26 19.79 -5.46 -2.79
CA PHE A 26 20.91 -4.67 -2.29
C PHE A 26 22.23 -5.02 -3.01
N GLY A 27 22.55 -6.32 -3.08
CA GLY A 27 23.75 -6.79 -3.77
C GLY A 27 23.76 -6.53 -5.28
N LEU A 28 22.58 -6.46 -5.92
CA LEU A 28 22.46 -6.09 -7.33
C LEU A 28 22.70 -4.59 -7.57
N VAL A 29 22.29 -3.73 -6.64
CA VAL A 29 22.48 -2.27 -6.71
C VAL A 29 23.92 -1.88 -6.33
N HIS A 30 24.54 -2.61 -5.40
CA HIS A 30 25.88 -2.32 -4.87
C HIS A 30 26.91 -3.38 -5.31
N ARG A 31 26.93 -3.73 -6.61
CA ARG A 31 27.89 -4.69 -7.19
C ARG A 31 29.28 -4.06 -7.33
N ASP A 32 30.06 -4.10 -6.27
CA ASP A 32 31.46 -3.70 -6.33
C ASP A 32 32.34 -4.63 -5.48
N GLU A 33 33.67 -4.45 -5.52
CA GLU A 33 34.64 -5.35 -4.86
C GLU A 33 34.42 -5.47 -3.34
N ASP A 34 33.87 -4.44 -2.70
CA ASP A 34 33.53 -4.42 -1.28
C ASP A 34 32.13 -4.97 -0.96
N GLY A 35 31.34 -5.30 -1.99
CA GLY A 35 29.91 -5.59 -1.88
C GLY A 35 29.59 -6.77 -0.95
N GLY A 36 30.53 -7.71 -0.78
CA GLY A 36 30.39 -8.85 0.13
C GLY A 36 30.14 -8.46 1.58
N PHE A 37 31.01 -7.66 2.18
CA PHE A 37 30.89 -7.23 3.58
C PHE A 37 29.67 -6.33 3.79
N LEU A 38 29.38 -5.45 2.83
CA LEU A 38 28.20 -4.57 2.89
C LEU A 38 26.90 -5.37 2.82
N ILE A 39 26.85 -6.46 2.04
CA ILE A 39 25.71 -7.38 2.01
C ILE A 39 25.49 -8.03 3.39
N PHE A 40 26.55 -8.46 4.06
CA PHE A 40 26.45 -9.04 5.41
C PHE A 40 26.00 -8.02 6.45
N LEU A 41 26.52 -6.78 6.42
CA LEU A 41 26.03 -5.69 7.27
C LEU A 41 24.56 -5.41 7.03
N PHE A 42 24.15 -5.30 5.75
CA PHE A 42 22.75 -5.09 5.39
C PHE A 42 21.87 -6.21 5.93
N ALA A 43 22.24 -7.47 5.71
CA ALA A 43 21.49 -8.63 6.20
C ALA A 43 21.36 -8.65 7.73
N ARG A 44 22.44 -8.31 8.44
CA ARG A 44 22.44 -8.21 9.91
C ARG A 44 21.48 -7.13 10.40
N HIS A 45 21.62 -5.90 9.89
CA HIS A 45 20.78 -4.77 10.29
C HIS A 45 19.30 -4.99 9.91
N TRP A 46 19.04 -5.61 8.75
CA TRP A 46 17.71 -6.03 8.34
C TRP A 46 17.10 -7.03 9.33
N LEU A 47 17.84 -8.08 9.72
CA LEU A 47 17.38 -9.06 10.72
C LEU A 47 17.06 -8.41 12.06
N ILE A 48 17.90 -7.47 12.51
CA ILE A 48 17.70 -6.75 13.77
C ILE A 48 16.41 -5.92 13.72
N ARG A 49 16.18 -5.20 12.62
CA ARG A 49 15.04 -4.31 12.42
C ARG A 49 13.72 -5.07 12.20
N GLU A 50 13.73 -6.08 11.35
CA GLU A 50 12.51 -6.69 10.81
C GLU A 50 12.09 -7.96 11.56
N VAL A 51 13.01 -8.65 12.27
CA VAL A 51 12.73 -9.94 12.91
C VAL A 51 12.81 -9.84 14.43
N HIS A 52 11.77 -10.34 15.09
CA HIS A 52 11.72 -10.40 16.54
C HIS A 52 12.87 -11.25 17.11
N PRO A 53 13.56 -10.82 18.20
CA PRO A 53 14.75 -11.50 18.72
C PRO A 53 14.60 -13.01 18.90
N HIS A 54 13.44 -13.47 19.38
CA HIS A 54 13.12 -14.89 19.59
C HIS A 54 13.26 -15.77 18.33
N TYR A 55 13.07 -15.20 17.14
CA TYR A 55 13.03 -15.94 15.87
C TYR A 55 14.24 -15.66 14.96
N ARG A 56 15.15 -14.75 15.33
CA ARG A 56 16.29 -14.36 14.49
C ARG A 56 17.16 -15.56 14.11
N LEU A 57 17.40 -16.46 15.05
CA LEU A 57 18.19 -17.67 14.83
C LEU A 57 17.54 -18.59 13.79
N GLN A 58 16.24 -18.83 13.95
CA GLN A 58 15.46 -19.70 13.09
C GLN A 58 15.34 -19.12 11.68
N VAL A 59 15.12 -17.80 11.56
CA VAL A 59 15.11 -17.11 10.26
C VAL A 59 16.47 -17.20 9.57
N ALA A 60 17.58 -16.93 10.28
CA ALA A 60 18.90 -17.03 9.67
C ALA A 60 19.23 -18.49 9.27
N ARG A 61 18.86 -19.48 10.09
CA ARG A 61 19.04 -20.90 9.77
C ARG A 61 18.22 -21.36 8.57
N ALA A 62 17.07 -20.75 8.32
CA ALA A 62 16.29 -21.04 7.12
C ALA A 62 17.00 -20.59 5.82
N LEU A 63 18.11 -19.84 5.92
CA LEU A 63 18.97 -19.48 4.78
C LEU A 63 20.14 -20.44 4.56
N ASP A 64 20.38 -21.36 5.50
CA ASP A 64 21.49 -22.28 5.41
C ASP A 64 21.25 -23.30 4.30
N THR A 65 22.26 -23.52 3.47
CA THR A 65 22.27 -24.59 2.47
C THR A 65 23.30 -25.64 2.88
N PRO A 66 23.06 -26.95 2.66
CA PRO A 66 23.99 -28.01 3.04
C PRO A 66 25.39 -27.85 2.42
N GLU A 67 25.46 -27.17 1.28
CA GLU A 67 26.68 -26.96 0.49
C GLU A 67 27.55 -25.80 0.99
N ARG A 68 27.07 -24.98 1.96
CA ARG A 68 27.82 -23.84 2.51
C ARG A 68 28.37 -24.17 3.89
N ASP A 69 29.69 -24.35 3.96
CA ASP A 69 30.43 -24.51 5.21
C ASP A 69 31.42 -23.34 5.39
N PRO A 70 31.30 -22.52 6.45
CA PRO A 70 30.27 -22.56 7.49
C PRO A 70 28.94 -21.90 7.07
N PRO A 71 27.82 -22.33 7.67
CA PRO A 71 26.47 -21.88 7.32
C PRO A 71 26.29 -20.36 7.45
N VAL A 72 25.44 -19.76 6.60
CA VAL A 72 25.14 -18.31 6.56
C VAL A 72 24.71 -17.79 7.93
N SER A 73 23.92 -18.56 8.65
CA SER A 73 23.46 -18.24 10.01
C SER A 73 24.60 -18.01 11.00
N SER A 74 25.70 -18.76 10.86
CA SER A 74 26.87 -18.62 11.72
C SER A 74 27.62 -17.29 11.54
N TRP A 75 27.50 -16.68 10.35
CA TRP A 75 28.07 -15.39 10.03
C TRP A 75 27.16 -14.24 10.49
N LEU A 76 25.86 -14.37 10.27
CA LEU A 76 24.88 -13.32 10.59
C LEU A 76 24.64 -13.14 12.09
N LEU A 77 24.83 -14.19 12.89
CA LEU A 77 24.40 -14.22 14.30
C LEU A 77 25.55 -14.28 15.31
N HIS A 78 26.80 -14.14 14.88
CA HIS A 78 27.90 -14.11 15.83
C HIS A 78 27.84 -12.81 16.65
N GLN A 79 27.59 -12.96 17.96
CA GLN A 79 27.39 -11.91 18.97
C GLN A 79 26.35 -10.85 18.56
N VAL A 80 25.08 -11.21 18.74
CA VAL A 80 23.87 -10.39 18.49
C VAL A 80 23.66 -9.32 19.58
N GLU A 81 24.73 -8.81 20.20
CA GLU A 81 24.62 -7.64 21.08
C GLU A 81 24.77 -6.36 20.27
N GLU A 82 24.04 -5.33 20.69
CA GLU A 82 24.15 -3.97 20.15
C GLU A 82 25.56 -3.44 20.42
N GLY A 83 26.48 -3.60 19.48
CA GLY A 83 27.86 -3.18 19.66
C GLY A 83 28.65 -3.19 18.36
N ASP A 84 29.20 -2.02 18.05
CA ASP A 84 30.25 -1.71 17.06
C ASP A 84 30.28 -2.51 15.74
N ASP A 85 29.68 -1.93 14.70
CA ASP A 85 29.77 -2.45 13.33
C ASP A 85 31.23 -2.67 12.87
N ALA A 86 32.19 -1.86 13.33
CA ALA A 86 33.59 -2.01 12.95
C ALA A 86 34.21 -3.28 13.56
N ALA A 87 33.95 -3.53 14.84
CA ALA A 87 34.37 -4.76 15.51
C ALA A 87 33.77 -6.00 14.84
N TRP A 88 32.48 -5.93 14.50
CA TRP A 88 31.79 -7.04 13.84
C TRP A 88 32.35 -7.36 12.44
N ILE A 89 32.60 -6.33 11.61
CA ILE A 89 33.27 -6.53 10.31
C ILE A 89 34.69 -7.07 10.52
N GLY A 90 35.44 -6.55 11.50
CA GLY A 90 36.79 -7.01 11.81
C GLY A 90 36.84 -8.50 12.15
N MET A 91 35.85 -9.00 12.91
CA MET A 91 35.68 -10.42 13.22
C MET A 91 35.30 -11.23 11.97
N LEU A 92 34.35 -10.74 11.15
CA LEU A 92 34.00 -11.42 9.89
C LEU A 92 35.22 -11.56 8.98
N TRP A 93 36.03 -10.51 8.89
CA TRP A 93 37.25 -10.48 8.10
C TRP A 93 38.23 -11.56 8.54
N ASP A 94 38.49 -11.69 9.85
CA ASP A 94 39.38 -12.73 10.38
C ASP A 94 38.87 -14.13 10.04
N ARG A 95 37.56 -14.34 10.12
CA ARG A 95 36.96 -15.64 9.84
C ARG A 95 36.98 -15.98 8.36
N PHE A 96 36.79 -15.01 7.45
CA PHE A 96 37.01 -15.23 6.02
C PHE A 96 38.48 -15.52 5.71
N ALA A 97 39.42 -14.85 6.37
CA ALA A 97 40.84 -15.14 6.23
C ALA A 97 41.19 -16.56 6.71
N GLN A 98 40.59 -17.04 7.81
CA GLN A 98 40.80 -18.40 8.32
C GLN A 98 40.19 -19.48 7.39
N ASN A 99 39.01 -19.22 6.82
CA ASN A 99 38.31 -20.19 5.95
C ASN A 99 38.77 -20.16 4.49
N SER A 100 39.65 -19.23 4.12
CA SER A 100 40.26 -19.15 2.78
C SER A 100 41.13 -20.35 2.41
N GLN A 101 41.51 -21.19 3.39
CA GLN A 101 42.28 -22.42 3.17
C GLN A 101 41.41 -23.61 2.74
N THR A 102 40.08 -23.49 2.81
CA THR A 102 39.12 -24.52 2.37
C THR A 102 38.39 -24.00 1.13
N ASP A 103 38.61 -24.65 -0.01
CA ASP A 103 38.32 -24.27 -1.42
C ASP A 103 36.85 -23.87 -1.80
N THR A 104 35.95 -23.67 -0.84
CA THR A 104 34.50 -23.49 -1.07
C THR A 104 34.01 -22.06 -0.91
N THR A 105 34.85 -21.12 -0.47
CA THR A 105 34.44 -19.71 -0.33
C THR A 105 34.53 -19.00 -1.68
N PRO A 106 33.44 -18.36 -2.19
CA PRO A 106 33.50 -17.63 -3.45
C PRO A 106 34.62 -16.56 -3.41
N ALA A 107 35.55 -16.58 -4.38
CA ALA A 107 36.69 -15.67 -4.45
C ALA A 107 36.34 -14.16 -4.34
N ARG A 108 35.08 -13.79 -4.61
CA ARG A 108 34.53 -12.43 -4.49
C ARG A 108 34.19 -11.99 -3.05
N LEU A 109 34.20 -12.91 -2.09
CA LEU A 109 34.00 -12.62 -0.66
C LEU A 109 35.32 -12.67 0.13
N MET A 110 36.43 -13.02 -0.53
CA MET A 110 37.71 -13.18 0.13
C MET A 110 38.38 -11.81 0.33
N PRO A 111 38.67 -11.40 1.57
CA PRO A 111 39.50 -10.22 1.80
C PRO A 111 40.90 -10.44 1.22
N PRO A 112 41.58 -9.39 0.73
CA PRO A 112 42.99 -9.48 0.35
C PRO A 112 43.86 -9.92 1.54
N PRO A 113 45.00 -10.60 1.30
CA PRO A 113 45.87 -11.10 2.36
C PRO A 113 46.33 -9.98 3.31
N VAL A 114 46.30 -10.26 4.61
CA VAL A 114 46.36 -9.26 5.68
C VAL A 114 47.79 -8.89 6.06
N VAL A 115 48.14 -7.62 5.88
CA VAL A 115 49.06 -6.90 6.77
C VAL A 115 48.18 -6.15 7.77
N GLN A 116 48.46 -6.23 9.07
CA GLN A 116 47.55 -5.79 10.14
C GLN A 116 46.98 -4.38 9.88
N GLY A 117 47.82 -3.38 9.54
CA GLY A 117 47.38 -2.00 9.22
C GLY A 117 46.46 -1.83 8.01
N ILE A 118 46.44 -2.80 7.08
CA ILE A 118 45.51 -2.79 5.93
C ILE A 118 44.10 -3.18 6.38
N LYS A 119 43.97 -4.07 7.38
CA LYS A 119 42.66 -4.51 7.90
C LYS A 119 41.92 -3.35 8.56
N GLU A 120 42.54 -2.65 9.51
CA GLU A 120 41.85 -1.54 10.21
C GLU A 120 41.46 -0.42 9.23
N GLN A 121 42.33 -0.11 8.25
CA GLN A 121 42.04 0.87 7.22
C GLN A 121 40.83 0.44 6.37
N ARG A 122 40.77 -0.81 5.92
CA ARG A 122 39.67 -1.34 5.11
C ARG A 122 38.36 -1.42 5.88
N VAL A 123 38.39 -1.87 7.13
CA VAL A 123 37.21 -1.83 8.01
C VAL A 123 36.71 -0.39 8.16
N GLY A 124 37.61 0.57 8.38
CA GLY A 124 37.26 1.99 8.45
C GLY A 124 36.62 2.55 7.17
N GLU A 125 37.09 2.11 6.00
CA GLU A 125 36.51 2.45 4.70
C GLU A 125 35.11 1.86 4.52
N LEU A 126 34.93 0.56 4.82
CA LEU A 126 33.63 -0.12 4.77
C LEU A 126 32.60 0.55 5.67
N ILE A 127 32.99 0.92 6.90
CA ILE A 127 32.10 1.62 7.84
C ILE A 127 31.74 3.01 7.35
N ARG A 128 32.70 3.75 6.79
CA ARG A 128 32.43 5.07 6.21
C ARG A 128 31.42 4.96 5.07
N ARG A 129 31.62 3.99 4.19
CA ARG A 129 30.71 3.71 3.08
C ARG A 129 29.33 3.27 3.55
N TRP A 130 29.27 2.35 4.51
CA TRP A 130 28.01 1.92 5.14
C TRP A 130 27.22 3.12 5.68
N ARG A 131 27.90 4.04 6.39
CA ARG A 131 27.28 5.28 6.89
C ARG A 131 26.84 6.21 5.77
N GLN A 132 27.57 6.28 4.66
CA GLN A 132 27.18 7.07 3.48
C GLN A 132 25.93 6.52 2.78
N LEU A 133 25.66 5.22 2.88
CA LEU A 133 24.40 4.65 2.37
C LEU A 133 23.18 5.14 3.16
N GLY A 134 23.37 5.62 4.39
CA GLY A 134 22.28 6.19 5.21
C GLY A 134 21.22 5.18 5.65
N LEU A 135 21.49 3.88 5.54
CA LEU A 135 20.55 2.82 5.88
C LEU A 135 20.58 2.52 7.39
N PHE A 136 19.41 2.22 7.98
CA PHE A 136 19.26 1.83 9.40
C PHE A 136 19.82 2.84 10.42
N MET A 137 20.03 4.09 10.03
CA MET A 137 20.63 5.14 10.88
C MET A 137 19.76 5.55 12.06
N VAL A 138 18.44 5.33 11.96
CA VAL A 138 17.45 5.72 12.97
C VAL A 138 16.59 4.51 13.32
N PRO A 139 16.26 4.28 14.60
CA PRO A 139 15.33 3.21 14.98
C PRO A 139 13.99 3.32 14.26
N TYR A 140 13.49 2.21 13.74
CA TYR A 140 12.25 2.17 12.94
C TYR A 140 11.06 2.87 13.60
N GLN A 141 10.88 2.71 14.91
CA GLN A 141 9.78 3.34 15.65
C GLN A 141 9.89 4.87 15.67
N GLN A 142 11.09 5.42 15.63
CA GLN A 142 11.31 6.86 15.54
C GLN A 142 11.00 7.37 14.13
N GLU A 143 11.34 6.61 13.08
CA GLU A 143 10.95 6.93 11.70
C GLU A 143 9.42 6.96 11.53
N VAL A 144 8.72 5.94 12.06
CA VAL A 144 7.25 5.87 12.06
C VAL A 144 6.64 7.08 12.79
N ARG A 145 7.19 7.49 13.93
CA ARG A 145 6.72 8.68 14.66
C ARG A 145 6.96 9.96 13.87
N ARG A 146 8.11 10.10 13.20
CA ARG A 146 8.42 11.26 12.36
C ARG A 146 7.40 11.39 11.22
N LEU A 147 7.16 10.31 10.48
CA LEU A 147 6.16 10.29 9.41
C LEU A 147 4.75 10.56 9.94
N GLY A 148 4.40 10.00 11.11
CA GLY A 148 3.13 10.28 11.77
C GLY A 148 2.95 11.75 12.17
N ALA A 149 4.04 12.45 12.53
CA ALA A 149 4.01 13.87 12.83
C ALA A 149 3.80 14.72 11.56
N VAL A 150 4.48 14.36 10.46
CA VAL A 150 4.30 15.02 9.15
C VAL A 150 2.85 14.87 8.67
N GLU A 151 2.30 13.65 8.71
CA GLU A 151 0.92 13.40 8.27
C GLU A 151 -0.10 14.13 9.15
N ARG A 152 0.17 14.25 10.45
CA ARG A 152 -0.67 15.04 11.36
C ARG A 152 -0.69 16.51 10.99
N GLU A 153 0.44 17.06 10.52
CA GLU A 153 0.49 18.45 10.09
C GLU A 153 -0.34 18.66 8.83
N VAL A 154 -0.11 17.83 7.80
CA VAL A 154 -0.88 17.88 6.53
C VAL A 154 -2.39 17.82 6.79
N MET A 155 -2.82 16.92 7.67
CA MET A 155 -4.24 16.78 8.00
C MET A 155 -4.78 17.91 8.90
N ARG A 156 -3.93 18.60 9.68
CA ARG A 156 -4.33 19.78 10.47
C ARG A 156 -4.51 21.00 9.57
N ASP A 157 -3.68 21.11 8.55
CA ASP A 157 -3.72 22.20 7.56
C ASP A 157 -4.78 21.99 6.48
N LEU A 158 -5.49 20.86 6.48
CA LEU A 158 -6.57 20.58 5.55
C LEU A 158 -7.69 21.63 5.69
N GLY A 159 -7.92 22.41 4.63
CA GLY A 159 -8.83 23.56 4.70
C GLY A 159 -8.24 24.75 5.47
N GLY A 160 -6.91 24.85 5.57
CA GLY A 160 -6.17 25.97 6.12
C GLY A 160 -6.24 27.23 5.22
N ALA A 161 -5.40 28.23 5.53
CA ALA A 161 -5.41 29.52 4.82
C ALA A 161 -5.14 29.36 3.32
N ASP A 162 -4.08 28.63 2.95
CA ASP A 162 -3.72 28.42 1.53
C ASP A 162 -4.81 27.66 0.76
N ASP A 163 -5.43 26.64 1.38
CA ASP A 163 -6.51 25.89 0.76
C ASP A 163 -7.74 26.80 0.54
N ARG A 164 -8.11 27.63 1.53
CA ARG A 164 -9.23 28.58 1.38
C ARG A 164 -8.94 29.64 0.33
N GLU A 165 -7.71 30.15 0.27
CA GLU A 165 -7.30 31.10 -0.76
C GLU A 165 -7.37 30.46 -2.14
N ARG A 166 -6.87 29.24 -2.29
CA ARG A 166 -6.97 28.45 -3.53
C ARG A 166 -8.43 28.25 -3.95
N ILE A 167 -9.29 27.88 -3.01
CA ILE A 167 -10.73 27.71 -3.27
C ILE A 167 -11.38 29.03 -3.68
N GLY A 168 -11.02 30.15 -3.05
CA GLY A 168 -11.48 31.49 -3.44
C GLY A 168 -11.07 31.86 -4.87
N LEU A 169 -9.85 31.50 -5.30
CA LEU A 169 -9.44 31.66 -6.69
C LEU A 169 -10.33 30.84 -7.64
N ILE A 170 -10.57 29.57 -7.32
CA ILE A 170 -11.39 28.67 -8.15
C ILE A 170 -12.84 29.17 -8.23
N ASP A 171 -13.41 29.61 -7.12
CA ASP A 171 -14.79 30.13 -7.07
C ASP A 171 -14.94 31.41 -7.90
N SER A 172 -13.89 32.22 -8.03
CA SER A 172 -13.89 33.43 -8.85
C SER A 172 -13.88 33.16 -10.37
N LEU A 173 -13.52 31.95 -10.79
CA LEU A 173 -13.44 31.58 -12.21
C LEU A 173 -14.84 31.50 -12.82
N GLN A 174 -14.98 32.19 -13.96
CA GLN A 174 -16.16 32.10 -14.82
C GLN A 174 -16.03 30.90 -15.76
N VAL A 175 -17.02 30.03 -15.75
CA VAL A 175 -17.13 28.90 -16.67
C VAL A 175 -18.49 28.96 -17.37
N ALA A 176 -18.51 28.56 -18.64
CA ALA A 176 -19.71 28.59 -19.47
C ALA A 176 -20.79 27.62 -18.96
N ASP A 177 -20.36 26.49 -18.42
CA ASP A 177 -21.23 25.50 -17.80
C ASP A 177 -21.07 25.52 -16.27
N GLN A 178 -22.17 25.76 -15.57
CA GLN A 178 -22.25 25.72 -14.10
C GLN A 178 -23.00 24.48 -13.60
N SER A 179 -23.31 23.54 -14.50
CA SER A 179 -23.94 22.29 -14.13
C SER A 179 -23.05 21.52 -13.15
N ILE A 180 -23.70 20.81 -12.22
CA ILE A 180 -23.00 19.92 -11.30
C ILE A 180 -22.86 18.58 -12.02
N PRO A 181 -21.64 18.04 -12.18
CA PRO A 181 -21.43 16.81 -12.93
C PRO A 181 -22.03 15.62 -12.19
N SER A 182 -22.32 14.57 -12.95
CA SER A 182 -22.42 13.22 -12.41
C SER A 182 -21.04 12.57 -12.40
N TRP A 183 -20.75 11.77 -11.38
CA TRP A 183 -19.48 11.03 -11.31
C TRP A 183 -19.67 9.54 -11.58
N ALA A 184 -18.63 8.94 -12.17
CA ALA A 184 -18.55 7.49 -12.34
C ALA A 184 -18.65 6.77 -11.00
N LYS A 185 -18.08 7.35 -9.93
CA LYS A 185 -18.30 6.93 -8.54
C LYS A 185 -18.17 8.11 -7.58
N MET A 186 -18.74 7.98 -6.40
CA MET A 186 -18.41 8.84 -5.25
C MET A 186 -18.10 7.97 -4.04
N ALA A 187 -17.16 8.41 -3.22
CA ALA A 187 -16.77 7.71 -2.00
C ALA A 187 -17.29 8.43 -0.75
N LEU A 188 -17.73 7.66 0.25
CA LEU A 188 -18.02 8.12 1.59
C LEU A 188 -16.99 7.54 2.57
N ILE A 189 -16.40 8.41 3.37
CA ILE A 189 -15.60 8.06 4.55
C ILE A 189 -16.46 8.32 5.79
N PRO A 190 -17.20 7.31 6.28
CA PRO A 190 -17.96 7.46 7.52
C PRO A 190 -17.04 7.49 8.75
N ARG A 191 -15.86 6.86 8.63
CA ARG A 191 -14.88 6.70 9.71
C ARG A 191 -13.48 6.52 9.13
N LEU A 192 -12.50 7.20 9.73
CA LEU A 192 -11.08 7.02 9.39
C LEU A 192 -10.34 6.08 10.33
N ALA A 193 -10.78 5.98 11.59
CA ALA A 193 -10.08 5.21 12.62
C ALA A 193 -9.98 3.71 12.25
N CYS A 194 -8.76 3.17 12.30
CA CYS A 194 -8.46 1.77 12.08
C CYS A 194 -7.37 1.33 13.06
N PRO A 195 -7.57 0.26 13.85
CA PRO A 195 -6.59 -0.19 14.85
C PRO A 195 -5.39 -0.90 14.22
N GLU A 196 -5.51 -1.36 12.97
CA GLU A 196 -4.57 -2.34 12.41
C GLU A 196 -3.26 -1.74 11.90
N SER A 197 -3.15 -0.43 11.66
CA SER A 197 -1.87 0.24 11.30
C SER A 197 -1.01 -0.53 10.27
N CYS A 198 -1.59 -0.98 9.15
CA CYS A 198 -0.88 -1.78 8.14
C CYS A 198 0.33 -1.02 7.55
N ARG A 199 1.41 -1.74 7.18
CA ARG A 199 2.67 -1.13 6.68
C ARG A 199 2.50 -0.35 5.37
N HIS A 200 1.59 -0.77 4.49
CA HIS A 200 1.33 -0.07 3.23
C HIS A 200 0.36 1.12 3.38
N CYS A 201 -0.19 1.36 4.59
CA CYS A 201 -1.30 2.29 4.74
C CYS A 201 -0.80 3.74 4.62
N MET A 202 -1.41 4.50 3.72
CA MET A 202 -1.16 5.93 3.55
C MET A 202 -1.48 6.72 4.83
N PHE A 203 -2.56 6.35 5.53
CA PHE A 203 -2.96 6.97 6.79
C PHE A 203 -2.15 6.43 7.97
N ILE A 204 -0.88 6.84 8.07
CA ILE A 204 -0.03 6.55 9.24
C ILE A 204 -0.56 7.27 10.50
N TRP A 205 -1.10 8.47 10.33
CA TRP A 205 -1.89 9.19 11.31
C TRP A 205 -3.30 9.42 10.76
N ARG A 206 -4.30 9.47 11.64
CA ARG A 206 -5.71 9.63 11.28
C ARG A 206 -6.36 10.67 12.18
N PRO A 207 -7.00 11.71 11.63
CA PRO A 207 -7.71 12.67 12.44
C PRO A 207 -8.89 11.99 13.17
N PRO A 208 -9.06 12.24 14.48
CA PRO A 208 -10.23 11.75 15.19
C PRO A 208 -11.48 12.44 14.65
N MET A 209 -12.47 11.64 14.26
CA MET A 209 -13.78 12.09 13.80
C MET A 209 -14.76 12.10 14.98
N LYS A 210 -14.81 13.21 15.73
CA LYS A 210 -15.71 13.39 16.89
C LYS A 210 -16.91 14.25 16.51
N HIS A 211 -18.04 14.08 17.22
CA HIS A 211 -19.26 14.87 17.04
C HIS A 211 -19.74 14.90 15.58
N LEU A 212 -19.84 13.71 14.99
CA LEU A 212 -20.18 13.58 13.59
C LEU A 212 -21.64 14.02 13.34
N PRO A 213 -21.88 14.90 12.35
CA PRO A 213 -23.21 15.32 11.98
C PRO A 213 -24.05 14.15 11.43
N ASP A 214 -25.35 14.40 11.28
CA ASP A 214 -26.26 13.50 10.59
C ASP A 214 -25.75 13.26 9.14
N PRO A 215 -25.53 12.00 8.72
CA PRO A 215 -25.10 11.71 7.35
C PRO A 215 -26.22 11.87 6.31
N GLY A 216 -27.48 12.08 6.71
CA GLY A 216 -28.63 12.20 5.80
C GLY A 216 -28.40 13.14 4.61
N PRO A 217 -27.99 14.41 4.83
CA PRO A 217 -27.69 15.33 3.74
C PRO A 217 -26.58 14.85 2.80
N LEU A 218 -25.52 14.23 3.33
CA LEU A 218 -24.44 13.66 2.50
C LEU A 218 -24.96 12.53 1.61
N LEU A 219 -25.72 11.60 2.18
CA LEU A 219 -26.31 10.48 1.43
C LEU A 219 -27.28 10.99 0.36
N ALA A 220 -28.11 11.99 0.68
CA ALA A 220 -29.04 12.57 -0.27
C ALA A 220 -28.31 13.20 -1.48
N THR A 221 -27.25 13.97 -1.23
CA THR A 221 -26.42 14.54 -2.30
C THR A 221 -25.74 13.46 -3.12
N ILE A 222 -25.12 12.45 -2.49
CA ILE A 222 -24.45 11.37 -3.26
C ILE A 222 -25.47 10.63 -4.15
N ASN A 223 -26.66 10.34 -3.62
CA ASN A 223 -27.72 9.66 -4.35
C ASN A 223 -28.16 10.44 -5.60
N GLN A 224 -28.12 11.77 -5.59
CA GLN A 224 -28.48 12.59 -6.76
C GLN A 224 -27.38 12.65 -7.84
N ARG A 225 -26.19 12.13 -7.57
CA ARG A 225 -24.97 12.49 -8.30
C ARG A 225 -24.16 11.32 -8.85
N THR A 226 -24.45 10.10 -8.41
CA THR A 226 -23.79 8.91 -8.94
C THR A 226 -24.66 7.68 -8.81
N ALA A 227 -24.49 6.74 -9.73
CA ALA A 227 -25.06 5.40 -9.61
C ALA A 227 -24.15 4.45 -8.80
N ASN A 228 -22.93 4.87 -8.43
CA ASN A 228 -21.94 4.01 -7.77
C ASN A 228 -21.37 4.67 -6.50
N LEU A 229 -21.70 4.10 -5.35
CA LEU A 229 -21.26 4.57 -4.04
C LEU A 229 -20.23 3.61 -3.44
N LEU A 230 -19.10 4.12 -2.98
CA LEU A 230 -18.08 3.37 -2.25
C LEU A 230 -17.97 3.82 -0.79
N PHE A 231 -18.19 2.91 0.15
CA PHE A 231 -17.83 3.10 1.56
C PHE A 231 -16.37 2.66 1.79
N THR A 232 -15.53 3.58 2.26
CA THR A 232 -14.10 3.32 2.49
C THR A 232 -13.57 4.12 3.70
N GLY A 233 -12.29 3.98 4.01
CA GLY A 233 -11.60 4.74 5.05
C GLY A 233 -10.88 3.84 6.05
N GLY A 234 -11.34 3.86 7.30
CA GLY A 234 -10.77 3.11 8.41
C GLY A 234 -11.31 1.68 8.51
N ASP A 235 -11.48 1.22 9.74
CA ASP A 235 -12.25 0.02 10.03
C ASP A 235 -13.75 0.37 10.05
N LEU A 236 -14.49 -0.15 9.08
CA LEU A 236 -15.91 0.13 8.88
C LEU A 236 -16.85 -0.78 9.66
N THR A 237 -16.34 -1.68 10.52
CA THR A 237 -17.16 -2.59 11.33
C THR A 237 -18.21 -1.82 12.16
N GLY A 238 -17.86 -0.64 12.67
CA GLY A 238 -18.79 0.22 13.43
C GLY A 238 -19.75 1.06 12.58
N GLU A 239 -19.64 1.02 11.25
CA GLU A 239 -20.42 1.86 10.32
C GLU A 239 -21.32 1.02 9.39
N LEU A 240 -21.46 -0.29 9.66
CA LEU A 240 -22.25 -1.19 8.82
C LEU A 240 -23.73 -0.80 8.78
N ASP A 241 -24.30 -0.30 9.88
CA ASP A 241 -25.70 0.15 9.91
C ASP A 241 -25.95 1.34 8.97
N LEU A 242 -24.99 2.26 8.87
CA LEU A 242 -25.06 3.35 7.91
C LEU A 242 -25.00 2.84 6.46
N PHE A 243 -24.16 1.83 6.20
CA PHE A 243 -24.09 1.19 4.89
C PHE A 243 -25.41 0.48 4.53
N HIS A 244 -25.99 -0.28 5.47
CA HIS A 244 -27.31 -0.90 5.29
C HIS A 244 -28.42 0.13 5.08
N HIS A 245 -28.37 1.24 5.81
CA HIS A 245 -29.30 2.35 5.64
C HIS A 245 -29.19 2.93 4.22
N ALA A 246 -27.98 3.25 3.76
CA ALA A 246 -27.75 3.74 2.40
C ALA A 246 -28.32 2.79 1.33
N ILE A 247 -28.07 1.48 1.46
CA ILE A 247 -28.64 0.46 0.56
C ILE A 247 -30.17 0.49 0.58
N ALA A 248 -30.81 0.69 1.74
CA ALA A 248 -32.26 0.66 1.83
C ALA A 248 -32.94 1.93 1.31
N THR A 249 -32.27 3.09 1.37
CA THR A 249 -32.91 4.41 1.17
C THR A 249 -32.48 5.18 -0.08
N MET A 250 -31.31 4.90 -0.65
CA MET A 250 -30.81 5.61 -1.84
C MET A 250 -31.37 5.01 -3.13
N ASP A 251 -32.34 5.69 -3.74
CA ASP A 251 -33.15 5.17 -4.84
C ASP A 251 -32.48 5.18 -6.22
N GLN A 252 -31.49 6.05 -6.45
CA GLN A 252 -30.78 6.18 -7.72
C GLN A 252 -29.50 5.33 -7.79
N VAL A 253 -28.93 4.95 -6.66
CA VAL A 253 -27.68 4.17 -6.62
C VAL A 253 -27.95 2.71 -7.01
N GLU A 254 -27.19 2.24 -7.99
CA GLU A 254 -27.23 0.88 -8.52
C GLU A 254 -26.15 -0.01 -7.91
N THR A 255 -24.98 0.53 -7.61
CA THR A 255 -23.85 -0.24 -7.04
C THR A 255 -23.40 0.35 -5.72
N PHE A 256 -23.51 -0.45 -4.66
CA PHE A 256 -23.01 -0.13 -3.33
C PHE A 256 -21.76 -0.95 -3.03
N ALA A 257 -20.59 -0.34 -3.03
CA ALA A 257 -19.35 -0.99 -2.66
C ALA A 257 -18.98 -0.67 -1.21
N ILE A 258 -18.42 -1.64 -0.49
CA ILE A 258 -17.80 -1.44 0.82
C ILE A 258 -16.44 -2.12 0.88
N LEU A 259 -15.41 -1.38 1.31
CA LEU A 259 -14.05 -1.90 1.49
C LEU A 259 -13.80 -2.22 2.97
N LEU A 260 -13.59 -3.50 3.26
CA LEU A 260 -13.42 -4.05 4.60
C LEU A 260 -12.04 -4.68 4.74
N ASN A 261 -11.46 -4.62 5.93
CA ASN A 261 -10.20 -5.28 6.23
C ASN A 261 -10.38 -6.75 6.67
N GLY A 262 -11.62 -7.18 6.92
CA GLY A 262 -11.98 -8.52 7.40
C GLY A 262 -12.23 -8.63 8.90
N GLN A 263 -11.93 -7.59 9.70
CA GLN A 263 -11.99 -7.65 11.17
C GLN A 263 -13.37 -8.01 11.73
N LEU A 264 -14.44 -7.62 11.05
CA LEU A 264 -15.81 -7.91 11.46
C LEU A 264 -16.08 -9.42 11.62
N ALA A 265 -15.43 -10.26 10.83
CA ALA A 265 -15.66 -11.71 10.76
C ALA A 265 -14.83 -12.52 11.78
N HIS A 266 -14.73 -11.99 12.99
CA HIS A 266 -14.07 -12.64 14.12
C HIS A 266 -14.73 -13.96 14.56
N THR A 267 -16.00 -14.18 14.18
CA THR A 267 -16.72 -15.45 14.31
C THR A 267 -17.47 -15.79 13.03
N ARG A 268 -17.94 -17.04 12.92
CA ARG A 268 -18.80 -17.46 11.81
C ARG A 268 -20.14 -16.71 11.83
N ALA A 269 -20.77 -16.61 13.01
CA ALA A 269 -22.03 -15.90 13.19
C ALA A 269 -21.93 -14.44 12.74
N ALA A 270 -20.85 -13.73 13.09
CA ALA A 270 -20.65 -12.35 12.66
C ALA A 270 -20.57 -12.19 11.13
N ALA A 271 -19.97 -13.16 10.43
CA ALA A 271 -19.91 -13.15 8.96
C ALA A 271 -21.30 -13.44 8.35
N ASP A 272 -22.03 -14.42 8.88
CA ASP A 272 -23.39 -14.75 8.41
C ASP A 272 -24.37 -13.59 8.67
N ASP A 273 -24.29 -12.96 9.85
CA ASP A 273 -25.12 -11.81 10.23
C ASP A 273 -24.89 -10.61 9.31
N PHE A 274 -23.65 -10.37 8.91
CA PHE A 274 -23.30 -9.32 7.95
C PHE A 274 -24.00 -9.54 6.60
N PHE A 275 -23.88 -10.72 5.99
CA PHE A 275 -24.54 -10.99 4.71
C PHE A 275 -26.08 -11.03 4.84
N ALA A 276 -26.61 -11.53 5.97
CA ALA A 276 -28.04 -11.48 6.24
C ALA A 276 -28.55 -10.03 6.35
N ALA A 277 -27.76 -9.12 6.92
CA ALA A 277 -28.10 -7.70 6.99
C ALA A 277 -28.08 -7.03 5.59
N LEU A 278 -27.09 -7.35 4.74
CA LEU A 278 -27.08 -6.91 3.34
C LEU A 278 -28.34 -7.38 2.59
N HIS A 279 -28.71 -8.64 2.75
CA HIS A 279 -29.92 -9.20 2.14
C HIS A 279 -31.18 -8.45 2.62
N ARG A 280 -31.32 -8.22 3.93
CA ARG A 280 -32.45 -7.44 4.48
C ARG A 280 -32.47 -6.00 3.95
N ALA A 281 -31.32 -5.35 3.82
CA ALA A 281 -31.23 -3.99 3.31
C ALA A 281 -31.69 -3.92 1.84
N LEU A 282 -31.23 -4.84 1.00
CA LEU A 282 -31.68 -4.95 -0.40
C LEU A 282 -33.17 -5.29 -0.51
N ALA A 283 -33.68 -6.21 0.31
CA ALA A 283 -35.08 -6.63 0.29
C ALA A 283 -36.06 -5.53 0.74
N ARG A 284 -35.60 -4.55 1.52
CA ARG A 284 -36.40 -3.40 1.96
C ARG A 284 -36.55 -2.32 0.88
N ARG A 285 -35.78 -2.38 -0.22
CA ARG A 285 -35.86 -1.39 -1.30
C ARG A 285 -37.22 -1.47 -2.00
N PRO A 286 -37.94 -0.34 -2.18
CA PRO A 286 -39.12 -0.29 -3.02
C PRO A 286 -38.83 -0.74 -4.46
N ARG A 287 -39.82 -1.37 -5.11
CA ARG A 287 -39.70 -1.80 -6.52
C ARG A 287 -39.49 -0.66 -7.51
N SER A 288 -39.84 0.57 -7.13
CA SER A 288 -39.64 1.78 -7.93
C SER A 288 -38.19 2.28 -7.93
N PHE A 289 -37.34 1.78 -7.01
CA PHE A 289 -35.94 2.20 -6.94
C PHE A 289 -35.12 1.49 -8.02
N ALA A 290 -33.97 2.07 -8.37
CA ALA A 290 -32.99 1.42 -9.23
C ALA A 290 -32.58 0.06 -8.63
N ARG A 291 -32.38 -0.92 -9.50
CA ARG A 291 -31.97 -2.28 -9.09
C ARG A 291 -30.57 -2.21 -8.51
N ALA A 292 -30.47 -2.41 -7.20
CA ALA A 292 -29.20 -2.34 -6.48
C ALA A 292 -28.47 -3.69 -6.44
N ARG A 293 -27.14 -3.62 -6.47
CA ARG A 293 -26.22 -4.71 -6.14
C ARG A 293 -25.17 -4.21 -5.15
N VAL A 294 -24.61 -5.12 -4.36
CA VAL A 294 -23.56 -4.80 -3.39
C VAL A 294 -22.24 -5.44 -3.80
N VAL A 295 -21.13 -4.71 -3.69
CA VAL A 295 -19.77 -5.23 -3.89
C VAL A 295 -19.05 -5.22 -2.56
N VAL A 296 -18.85 -6.40 -1.98
CA VAL A 296 -18.08 -6.58 -0.74
C VAL A 296 -16.61 -6.74 -1.10
N GLN A 297 -15.82 -5.71 -0.89
CA GLN A 297 -14.37 -5.73 -1.10
C GLN A 297 -13.68 -6.05 0.22
N ILE A 298 -12.78 -7.04 0.21
CA ILE A 298 -12.06 -7.50 1.39
C ILE A 298 -10.56 -7.35 1.13
N SER A 299 -9.89 -6.49 1.88
CA SER A 299 -8.44 -6.37 1.83
C SER A 299 -7.79 -7.68 2.27
N LEU A 300 -7.03 -8.28 1.34
CA LEU A 300 -6.26 -9.50 1.56
C LEU A 300 -4.89 -9.33 0.88
N ASP A 301 -3.86 -9.11 1.68
CA ASP A 301 -2.48 -8.97 1.24
C ASP A 301 -1.49 -9.31 2.37
N GLU A 302 -0.21 -9.42 2.05
CA GLU A 302 0.86 -9.74 3.02
C GLU A 302 0.92 -8.78 4.22
N TYR A 303 0.38 -7.56 4.08
CA TYR A 303 0.54 -6.49 5.06
C TYR A 303 -0.70 -6.35 5.98
N HIS A 304 -1.90 -6.58 5.44
CA HIS A 304 -3.12 -6.71 6.23
C HIS A 304 -3.10 -7.97 7.10
N GLN A 305 -2.61 -9.08 6.55
CA GLN A 305 -2.47 -10.37 7.25
C GLN A 305 -1.03 -10.59 7.76
N GLU A 306 -0.27 -9.52 7.98
CA GLU A 306 1.11 -9.63 8.46
C GLU A 306 1.19 -10.43 9.78
N ILE A 307 2.16 -11.35 9.89
CA ILE A 307 2.39 -12.09 11.13
C ILE A 307 3.29 -11.27 12.04
N LEU A 308 2.77 -10.91 13.21
CA LEU A 308 3.40 -10.05 14.19
C LEU A 308 3.79 -10.86 15.42
N ALA A 309 5.00 -10.63 15.92
CA ALA A 309 5.41 -11.06 17.25
C ALA A 309 5.09 -9.98 18.28
N ASN A 310 4.51 -10.35 19.41
CA ASN A 310 4.44 -9.44 20.57
C ASN A 310 5.78 -9.40 21.33
N ARG A 311 5.85 -8.64 22.42
CA ARG A 311 7.08 -8.51 23.24
C ARG A 311 7.62 -9.82 23.82
N ARG A 312 6.78 -10.86 23.92
CA ARG A 312 7.15 -12.19 24.40
C ARG A 312 7.52 -13.15 23.27
N GLY A 313 7.42 -12.70 22.01
CA GLY A 313 7.61 -13.56 20.84
C GLY A 313 6.36 -14.37 20.47
N GLU A 314 5.20 -14.13 21.08
CA GLU A 314 3.97 -14.83 20.67
C GLU A 314 3.49 -14.25 19.34
N LEU A 315 3.27 -15.13 18.36
CA LEU A 315 2.87 -14.75 17.01
C LEU A 315 1.35 -14.64 16.89
N ARG A 316 0.90 -13.63 16.14
CA ARG A 316 -0.48 -13.50 15.66
C ARG A 316 -0.48 -12.89 14.27
N GLU A 317 -1.47 -13.20 13.45
CA GLU A 317 -1.75 -12.36 12.29
C GLU A 317 -2.33 -11.00 12.76
N ARG A 318 -2.00 -9.93 12.03
CA ARG A 318 -2.57 -8.59 12.25
C ARG A 318 -4.09 -8.68 12.14
N ILE A 319 -4.57 -9.07 10.96
CA ILE A 319 -5.94 -9.54 10.73
C ILE A 319 -5.86 -11.00 10.28
N PRO A 320 -6.50 -11.96 10.96
CA PRO A 320 -6.40 -13.38 10.60
C PRO A 320 -6.99 -13.72 9.23
N VAL A 321 -6.33 -14.60 8.46
CA VAL A 321 -6.89 -15.14 7.20
C VAL A 321 -8.20 -15.89 7.45
N ALA A 322 -8.36 -16.46 8.65
CA ALA A 322 -9.60 -17.10 9.11
C ALA A 322 -10.82 -16.17 9.07
N HIS A 323 -10.63 -14.86 9.25
CA HIS A 323 -11.73 -13.90 9.18
C HIS A 323 -12.18 -13.73 7.72
N VAL A 324 -11.22 -13.61 6.79
CA VAL A 324 -11.50 -13.52 5.36
C VAL A 324 -12.16 -14.81 4.87
N ALA A 325 -11.65 -15.98 5.25
CA ALA A 325 -12.25 -17.27 4.91
C ALA A 325 -13.74 -17.35 5.31
N ARG A 326 -14.09 -16.86 6.51
CA ARG A 326 -15.50 -16.83 6.96
C ARG A 326 -16.37 -15.91 6.10
N LEU A 327 -15.87 -14.76 5.69
CA LEU A 327 -16.59 -13.86 4.79
C LEU A 327 -16.81 -14.51 3.41
N LEU A 328 -15.79 -15.16 2.86
CA LEU A 328 -15.90 -15.87 1.59
C LEU A 328 -16.95 -16.98 1.67
N ILE A 329 -16.91 -17.78 2.74
CA ILE A 329 -17.86 -18.88 2.93
C ILE A 329 -19.29 -18.35 3.16
N ALA A 330 -19.47 -17.31 3.98
CA ALA A 330 -20.79 -16.72 4.21
C ALA A 330 -21.35 -16.06 2.94
N GLY A 331 -20.48 -15.45 2.14
CA GLY A 331 -20.84 -14.82 0.87
C GLY A 331 -21.12 -15.79 -0.27
N ALA A 332 -20.69 -17.05 -0.18
CA ALA A 332 -20.80 -18.01 -1.28
C ALA A 332 -22.26 -18.31 -1.70
N GLY A 333 -23.21 -18.26 -0.75
CA GLY A 333 -24.63 -18.44 -1.02
C GLY A 333 -25.40 -17.15 -1.28
N TRP A 334 -24.73 -16.00 -1.26
CA TRP A 334 -25.38 -14.70 -1.34
C TRP A 334 -25.49 -14.20 -2.78
N ASN A 335 -26.72 -13.90 -3.22
CA ASN A 335 -27.05 -13.47 -4.58
C ASN A 335 -27.29 -11.96 -4.72
N GLY A 336 -27.08 -11.19 -3.65
CA GLY A 336 -27.28 -9.73 -3.64
C GLY A 336 -26.15 -8.94 -4.29
N GLY A 337 -25.10 -9.62 -4.77
CA GLY A 337 -23.98 -8.96 -5.44
C GLY A 337 -22.72 -9.82 -5.51
N THR A 338 -21.56 -9.20 -5.29
CA THR A 338 -20.24 -9.80 -5.57
C THR A 338 -19.31 -9.66 -4.36
N VAL A 339 -18.47 -10.68 -4.14
CA VAL A 339 -17.36 -10.62 -3.18
C VAL A 339 -16.04 -10.52 -3.94
N ALA A 340 -15.19 -9.58 -3.54
CA ALA A 340 -13.90 -9.33 -4.17
C ALA A 340 -12.77 -9.25 -3.12
N LEU A 341 -11.63 -9.87 -3.41
CA LEU A 341 -10.39 -9.74 -2.66
C LEU A 341 -9.57 -8.60 -3.26
N VAL A 342 -9.12 -7.68 -2.40
CA VAL A 342 -8.28 -6.54 -2.78
C VAL A 342 -6.87 -6.75 -2.26
N HIS A 343 -5.92 -6.91 -3.17
CA HIS A 343 -4.55 -7.32 -2.87
C HIS A 343 -3.52 -6.24 -3.27
N LYS A 344 -2.36 -6.25 -2.62
CA LYS A 344 -1.22 -5.38 -2.94
C LYS A 344 -0.09 -6.15 -3.61
N GLN A 345 0.31 -5.71 -4.80
CA GLN A 345 1.24 -6.41 -5.67
C GLN A 345 2.62 -6.59 -5.02
N ASN A 346 3.15 -7.81 -5.05
CA ASN A 346 4.48 -8.19 -4.60
C ASN A 346 5.19 -9.10 -5.62
N SER A 347 6.32 -9.72 -5.25
CA SER A 347 7.08 -10.60 -6.14
C SER A 347 6.28 -11.81 -6.65
N LEU A 348 5.31 -12.31 -5.89
CA LEU A 348 4.50 -13.46 -6.29
C LEU A 348 3.58 -13.14 -7.47
N ASN A 349 3.20 -11.87 -7.67
CA ASN A 349 2.34 -11.46 -8.79
C ASN A 349 2.95 -11.73 -10.18
N PHE A 350 4.24 -12.05 -10.28
CA PHE A 350 4.90 -12.42 -11.54
C PHE A 350 4.68 -13.88 -11.97
N SER A 351 3.92 -14.68 -11.20
CA SER A 351 3.65 -16.08 -11.53
C SER A 351 2.38 -16.60 -10.84
N THR A 352 1.94 -17.80 -11.22
CA THR A 352 0.80 -18.49 -10.57
C THR A 352 1.09 -18.89 -9.12
N LEU A 353 2.34 -18.81 -8.66
CA LEU A 353 2.70 -19.00 -7.26
C LEU A 353 1.97 -18.04 -6.33
N LEU A 354 1.47 -16.91 -6.84
CA LEU A 354 0.56 -16.00 -6.13
C LEU A 354 -0.59 -16.75 -5.43
N PHE A 355 -1.19 -17.75 -6.08
CA PHE A 355 -2.36 -18.46 -5.54
C PHE A 355 -2.00 -19.63 -4.61
N GLN A 356 -0.72 -20.00 -4.54
CA GLN A 356 -0.24 -21.17 -3.78
C GLN A 356 0.60 -20.77 -2.57
N HIS A 357 1.13 -19.55 -2.56
CA HIS A 357 2.06 -19.07 -1.54
C HIS A 357 1.55 -17.75 -0.93
N GLY A 358 2.28 -17.28 0.07
CA GLY A 358 1.94 -16.04 0.75
C GLY A 358 0.58 -16.09 1.43
N VAL A 359 -0.08 -14.94 1.52
CA VAL A 359 -1.39 -14.78 2.14
C VAL A 359 -2.49 -15.60 1.47
N LEU A 360 -2.44 -15.76 0.14
CA LEU A 360 -3.43 -16.54 -0.60
C LEU A 360 -3.26 -18.05 -0.35
N GLY A 361 -2.00 -18.54 -0.28
CA GLY A 361 -1.73 -19.90 0.16
C GLY A 361 -2.22 -20.18 1.58
N ARG A 362 -2.05 -19.22 2.51
CA ARG A 362 -2.60 -19.33 3.87
C ARG A 362 -4.13 -19.31 3.88
N LEU A 363 -4.76 -18.50 3.04
CA LEU A 363 -6.21 -18.49 2.88
C LEU A 363 -6.72 -19.83 2.32
N ALA A 364 -6.06 -20.39 1.30
CA ALA A 364 -6.42 -21.68 0.72
C ALA A 364 -6.38 -22.79 1.79
N ALA A 365 -5.29 -22.88 2.56
CA ALA A 365 -5.17 -23.85 3.65
C ALA A 365 -6.26 -23.66 4.73
N GLU A 366 -6.60 -22.41 5.06
CA GLU A 366 -7.66 -22.11 6.03
C GLU A 366 -9.07 -22.46 5.50
N LEU A 367 -9.31 -22.33 4.19
CA LEU A 367 -10.54 -22.79 3.54
C LEU A 367 -10.62 -24.32 3.54
N GLU A 368 -9.52 -25.01 3.23
CA GLU A 368 -9.43 -26.48 3.23
C GLU A 368 -9.78 -27.07 4.59
N LEU A 369 -9.25 -26.50 5.68
CA LEU A 369 -9.58 -26.87 7.06
C LEU A 369 -11.09 -26.73 7.38
N ARG A 370 -11.82 -25.93 6.59
CA ARG A 370 -13.26 -25.69 6.73
C ARG A 370 -14.08 -26.48 5.72
N GLY A 371 -13.47 -27.35 4.92
CA GLY A 371 -14.13 -28.13 3.87
C GLY A 371 -14.45 -27.34 2.60
N TRP A 372 -13.75 -26.23 2.35
CA TRP A 372 -13.86 -25.39 1.16
C TRP A 372 -12.55 -25.39 0.39
N ASN A 373 -12.61 -25.21 -0.93
CA ASN A 373 -11.43 -25.16 -1.77
C ASN A 373 -11.49 -23.98 -2.74
N ILE A 374 -10.32 -23.44 -3.07
CA ILE A 374 -10.16 -22.60 -4.26
C ILE A 374 -9.93 -23.55 -5.44
N GLY A 375 -10.93 -23.66 -6.31
CA GLY A 375 -10.89 -24.44 -7.55
C GLY A 375 -10.27 -23.64 -8.68
N ASP A 376 -10.91 -23.66 -9.86
CA ASP A 376 -10.39 -23.02 -11.06
C ASP A 376 -10.15 -21.52 -10.86
N VAL A 377 -8.98 -21.09 -11.33
CA VAL A 377 -8.55 -19.68 -11.30
C VAL A 377 -8.36 -19.21 -12.74
N HIS A 378 -9.08 -18.15 -13.10
CA HIS A 378 -8.87 -17.44 -14.36
C HIS A 378 -8.26 -16.08 -14.04
N TRP A 379 -7.11 -15.73 -14.61
CA TRP A 379 -6.40 -14.49 -14.28
C TRP A 379 -6.02 -13.69 -15.51
N LEU A 380 -5.87 -12.39 -15.30
CA LEU A 380 -5.40 -11.43 -16.28
C LEU A 380 -4.15 -10.73 -15.76
N THR A 381 -3.17 -10.59 -16.65
CA THR A 381 -1.99 -9.81 -16.37
C THR A 381 -2.22 -8.34 -16.71
N SER A 382 -1.53 -7.46 -16.00
CA SER A 382 -1.38 -6.06 -16.36
C SER A 382 -0.98 -5.94 -17.85
N PRO A 383 -1.60 -5.04 -18.62
CA PRO A 383 -1.22 -4.80 -20.02
C PRO A 383 0.19 -4.22 -20.15
N ARG A 384 0.76 -3.72 -19.05
CA ARG A 384 2.10 -3.16 -18.97
C ARG A 384 3.04 -4.09 -18.23
N SER A 385 4.25 -4.21 -18.77
CA SER A 385 5.38 -4.85 -18.10
C SER A 385 5.80 -4.02 -16.88
N LYS A 386 6.16 -4.71 -15.79
CA LYS A 386 6.66 -4.10 -14.55
C LYS A 386 7.97 -4.75 -14.14
N GLU A 387 8.77 -4.03 -13.37
CA GLU A 387 10.02 -4.54 -12.83
C GLU A 387 9.77 -5.44 -11.61
N HIS A 388 10.47 -6.57 -11.55
CA HIS A 388 10.41 -7.49 -10.43
C HIS A 388 11.11 -6.89 -9.19
N PRO A 389 10.42 -6.74 -8.05
CA PRO A 389 10.93 -5.93 -6.94
C PRO A 389 12.19 -6.52 -6.28
N ALA A 390 12.33 -7.84 -6.24
CA ALA A 390 13.54 -8.50 -5.71
C ALA A 390 14.65 -8.76 -6.76
N GLN A 391 14.42 -8.44 -8.04
CA GLN A 391 15.34 -8.75 -9.13
C GLN A 391 15.40 -7.56 -10.11
N PRO A 392 16.08 -6.45 -9.73
CA PRO A 392 16.26 -5.31 -10.61
C PRO A 392 16.72 -5.71 -12.02
N GLY A 393 16.11 -5.10 -13.03
CA GLY A 393 16.33 -5.42 -14.44
C GLY A 393 15.51 -6.59 -15.00
N ARG A 394 14.91 -7.45 -14.15
CA ARG A 394 13.92 -8.44 -14.62
C ARG A 394 12.56 -7.79 -14.73
N GLN A 395 11.92 -7.92 -15.88
CA GLN A 395 10.59 -7.37 -16.15
C GLN A 395 9.60 -8.46 -16.56
N GLY A 396 8.31 -8.20 -16.40
CA GLY A 396 7.25 -9.09 -16.86
C GLY A 396 5.84 -8.57 -16.57
N GLY A 397 4.85 -9.25 -17.14
CA GLY A 397 3.45 -9.01 -16.78
C GLY A 397 3.19 -9.47 -15.34
N VAL A 398 2.44 -8.67 -14.59
CA VAL A 398 1.99 -9.01 -13.23
C VAL A 398 0.52 -9.39 -13.24
N ILE A 399 0.13 -10.41 -12.50
CA ILE A 399 -1.28 -10.76 -12.27
C ILE A 399 -1.95 -9.57 -11.57
N ARG A 400 -2.87 -8.91 -12.29
CA ARG A 400 -3.63 -7.74 -11.82
C ARG A 400 -5.02 -8.16 -11.36
N GLU A 401 -5.65 -9.10 -12.06
CA GLU A 401 -7.03 -9.50 -11.81
C GLU A 401 -7.16 -11.02 -11.88
N ALA A 402 -8.09 -11.58 -11.11
CA ALA A 402 -8.48 -12.98 -11.23
C ALA A 402 -9.93 -13.22 -10.82
N GLN A 403 -10.47 -14.33 -11.28
CA GLN A 403 -11.72 -14.93 -10.83
C GLN A 403 -11.38 -16.30 -10.23
N LEU A 404 -11.72 -16.47 -8.96
CA LEU A 404 -11.46 -17.66 -8.17
C LEU A 404 -12.78 -18.41 -7.99
N SER A 405 -12.81 -19.69 -8.36
CA SER A 405 -13.94 -20.56 -8.05
C SER A 405 -13.82 -21.03 -6.60
N LEU A 406 -14.75 -20.61 -5.75
CA LEU A 406 -14.85 -21.05 -4.36
C LEU A 406 -15.83 -22.21 -4.26
N VAL A 407 -15.34 -23.42 -3.97
CA VAL A 407 -16.13 -24.66 -3.98
C VAL A 407 -16.28 -25.18 -2.55
N GLY A 408 -17.53 -25.33 -2.10
CA GLY A 408 -17.88 -25.91 -0.81
C GLY A 408 -18.80 -27.13 -0.94
N PRO A 409 -19.23 -27.72 0.18
CA PRO A 409 -19.96 -28.99 0.18
C PRO A 409 -21.28 -29.01 -0.61
N ALA A 410 -21.95 -27.86 -0.76
CA ALA A 410 -23.26 -27.76 -1.40
C ALA A 410 -23.40 -26.54 -2.34
N THR A 411 -22.34 -25.75 -2.51
CA THR A 411 -22.38 -24.46 -3.22
C THR A 411 -21.03 -24.20 -3.89
N ALA A 412 -21.08 -23.56 -5.04
CA ALA A 412 -19.93 -22.92 -5.66
C ALA A 412 -20.22 -21.42 -5.85
N ALA A 413 -19.20 -20.59 -5.72
CA ALA A 413 -19.30 -19.15 -5.91
C ALA A 413 -18.07 -18.60 -6.64
N THR A 414 -18.24 -17.49 -7.34
CA THR A 414 -17.12 -16.76 -7.94
C THR A 414 -16.67 -15.65 -7.01
N VAL A 415 -15.39 -15.66 -6.63
CA VAL A 415 -14.74 -14.58 -5.88
C VAL A 415 -13.84 -13.82 -6.84
N HIS A 416 -14.03 -12.50 -6.93
CA HIS A 416 -13.16 -11.66 -7.74
C HIS A 416 -11.89 -11.34 -6.97
N PHE A 417 -10.80 -11.09 -7.68
CA PHE A 417 -9.52 -10.69 -7.13
C PHE A 417 -9.01 -9.51 -7.94
N ILE A 418 -8.60 -8.44 -7.27
CA ILE A 418 -7.99 -7.26 -7.87
C ILE A 418 -6.73 -6.92 -7.10
N SER A 419 -5.63 -6.69 -7.80
CA SER A 419 -4.35 -6.34 -7.21
C SER A 419 -3.79 -5.02 -7.74
N SER A 420 -3.39 -4.15 -6.82
CA SER A 420 -2.86 -2.81 -7.10
C SER A 420 -1.42 -2.64 -6.62
N CYS A 421 -0.66 -1.74 -7.24
CA CYS A 421 0.66 -1.34 -6.74
C CYS A 421 0.56 -0.68 -5.36
N ILE A 422 1.71 -0.58 -4.71
CA ILE A 422 1.90 0.28 -3.53
C ILE A 422 2.76 1.45 -3.96
N ASP A 423 2.28 2.66 -3.71
CA ASP A 423 3.12 3.85 -3.73
C ASP A 423 3.78 4.04 -2.37
N ALA A 424 5.04 4.47 -2.38
CA ALA A 424 5.81 4.73 -1.17
C ALA A 424 5.30 6.00 -0.46
N MET A 425 4.13 5.91 0.16
CA MET A 425 3.46 7.00 0.86
C MET A 425 3.02 6.57 2.26
N GLY A 426 3.04 7.52 3.20
CA GLY A 426 2.68 7.22 4.59
C GLY A 426 3.64 6.19 5.16
N ARG A 427 3.14 5.11 5.75
CA ARG A 427 4.03 4.09 6.33
C ARG A 427 4.80 3.28 5.27
N ALA A 428 4.31 3.24 4.02
CA ALA A 428 4.96 2.53 2.93
C ALA A 428 6.31 3.16 2.53
N GLU A 429 6.54 4.44 2.88
CA GLU A 429 7.84 5.12 2.72
C GLU A 429 8.98 4.37 3.44
N LEU A 430 8.67 3.59 4.47
CA LEU A 430 9.65 2.83 5.27
C LEU A 430 9.76 1.36 4.86
N MET A 431 9.00 0.91 3.87
CA MET A 431 9.05 -0.46 3.37
C MET A 431 10.22 -0.63 2.40
N ASP A 432 10.88 -1.78 2.46
CA ASP A 432 11.95 -2.08 1.51
C ASP A 432 11.37 -2.24 0.09
N ARG A 433 12.05 -1.68 -0.92
CA ARG A 433 11.58 -1.70 -2.32
C ARG A 433 11.51 -3.12 -2.91
N SER A 434 12.13 -4.12 -2.27
CA SER A 434 11.99 -5.52 -2.66
C SER A 434 10.65 -6.14 -2.27
N GLU A 435 9.88 -5.52 -1.36
CA GLU A 435 8.66 -6.11 -0.81
C GLU A 435 7.43 -5.96 -1.69
N TYR A 436 7.40 -4.94 -2.57
CA TYR A 436 6.20 -4.58 -3.34
C TYR A 436 6.56 -4.11 -4.74
N VAL A 437 5.62 -4.26 -5.68
CA VAL A 437 5.79 -3.81 -7.06
C VAL A 437 5.63 -2.29 -7.13
N HIS A 438 6.65 -1.63 -7.68
CA HIS A 438 6.68 -0.21 -8.03
C HIS A 438 6.68 -0.04 -9.56
N GLU A 439 6.51 1.20 -10.06
CA GLU A 439 6.43 1.51 -11.49
C GLU A 439 7.49 2.55 -11.93
N PRO A 440 8.81 2.26 -11.76
CA PRO A 440 9.88 3.22 -12.01
C PRO A 440 10.05 3.45 -13.51
N LEU A 441 9.88 2.42 -14.34
CA LEU A 441 9.94 2.51 -15.80
C LEU A 441 8.79 3.35 -16.38
N LEU A 442 7.60 3.23 -15.79
CA LEU A 442 6.47 4.08 -16.15
C LEU A 442 6.78 5.54 -15.79
N LEU A 443 7.31 5.77 -14.58
CA LEU A 443 7.71 7.08 -14.10
C LEU A 443 8.77 7.70 -15.01
N GLU A 444 9.86 6.99 -15.30
CA GLU A 444 10.94 7.44 -16.18
C GLU A 444 10.42 7.78 -17.58
N SER A 445 9.61 6.89 -18.18
CA SER A 445 9.02 7.12 -19.51
C SER A 445 8.13 8.37 -19.53
N TRP A 446 7.28 8.55 -18.51
CA TRP A 446 6.41 9.71 -18.39
C TRP A 446 7.20 11.01 -18.15
N LEU A 447 8.23 10.98 -17.30
CA LEU A 447 9.12 12.13 -17.05
C LEU A 447 9.89 12.57 -18.30
N GLN A 448 10.13 11.66 -19.24
CA GLN A 448 10.77 11.94 -20.52
C GLN A 448 9.80 12.53 -21.58
N GLY A 449 8.54 12.78 -21.22
CA GLY A 449 7.55 13.35 -22.13
C GLY A 449 6.79 12.31 -22.95
N ALA A 450 6.99 11.01 -22.72
CA ALA A 450 6.19 9.99 -23.37
C ALA A 450 4.75 10.01 -22.83
N SER A 451 3.81 9.48 -23.61
CA SER A 451 2.42 9.23 -23.18
C SER A 451 2.17 7.73 -23.01
N PRO A 452 2.80 7.07 -22.02
CA PRO A 452 2.58 5.64 -21.83
C PRO A 452 1.14 5.39 -21.39
N VAL A 453 0.60 4.23 -21.74
CA VAL A 453 -0.71 3.79 -21.23
C VAL A 453 -0.66 3.84 -19.70
N MET A 454 -1.59 4.52 -19.05
CA MET A 454 -1.68 4.56 -17.60
C MET A 454 -3.11 4.80 -17.18
N ASP A 455 -3.45 4.37 -15.96
CA ASP A 455 -4.74 4.72 -15.37
C ASP A 455 -4.72 6.24 -15.09
N PRO A 456 -5.84 6.97 -15.29
CA PRO A 456 -5.90 8.39 -14.95
C PRO A 456 -5.69 8.61 -13.44
N PHE A 457 -5.35 9.83 -13.04
CA PHE A 457 -5.35 10.17 -11.62
C PHE A 457 -6.79 10.20 -11.10
N ASP A 458 -7.05 9.51 -9.99
CA ASP A 458 -8.40 9.39 -9.46
C ASP A 458 -8.85 10.70 -8.80
N THR A 459 -9.67 11.47 -9.50
CA THR A 459 -10.21 12.75 -9.04
C THR A 459 -11.65 12.62 -8.55
N ASP A 460 -12.19 11.40 -8.43
CA ASP A 460 -13.57 11.21 -7.96
C ASP A 460 -13.76 11.80 -6.54
N PRO A 461 -14.93 12.38 -6.24
CA PRO A 461 -15.19 12.99 -4.94
C PRO A 461 -15.16 11.96 -3.81
N MET A 462 -14.49 12.35 -2.72
CA MET A 462 -14.47 11.62 -1.48
C MET A 462 -15.03 12.52 -0.37
N LEU A 463 -16.21 12.15 0.13
CA LEU A 463 -16.95 12.89 1.14
C LEU A 463 -16.68 12.27 2.50
N TRP A 464 -16.23 13.08 3.45
CA TRP A 464 -15.94 12.65 4.79
C TRP A 464 -17.15 12.98 5.64
N ARG A 465 -17.54 12.08 6.55
CA ARG A 465 -18.73 12.30 7.40
C ARG A 465 -18.59 13.53 8.31
N ASN A 466 -17.38 14.02 8.56
CA ASN A 466 -17.17 15.27 9.29
C ASN A 466 -17.40 16.52 8.42
N GLY A 467 -17.63 16.39 7.11
CA GLY A 467 -17.94 17.48 6.19
C GLY A 467 -16.86 17.78 5.16
N ASN A 468 -15.61 17.33 5.37
CA ASN A 468 -14.56 17.57 4.38
C ASN A 468 -14.86 16.86 3.05
N VAL A 469 -14.64 17.55 1.94
CA VAL A 469 -14.71 16.96 0.61
C VAL A 469 -13.33 17.05 -0.04
N THR A 470 -12.80 15.93 -0.52
CA THR A 470 -11.45 15.81 -1.09
C THR A 470 -11.50 14.97 -2.36
N LEU A 471 -10.35 14.81 -3.04
CA LEU A 471 -10.22 13.84 -4.13
C LEU A 471 -9.90 12.44 -3.58
N PHE A 472 -10.27 11.39 -4.32
CA PHE A 472 -9.95 10.01 -3.96
C PHE A 472 -8.43 9.73 -4.03
N GLY A 473 -7.76 10.13 -5.11
CA GLY A 473 -6.31 9.94 -5.30
C GLY A 473 -5.42 10.92 -4.53
N ALA A 474 -5.99 12.02 -4.03
CA ALA A 474 -5.29 13.06 -3.28
C ALA A 474 -6.16 13.56 -2.12
N ILE A 475 -6.13 12.82 -1.01
CA ILE A 475 -6.94 13.07 0.19
C ILE A 475 -6.66 14.42 0.86
N HIS A 476 -5.50 15.02 0.59
CA HIS A 476 -5.08 16.32 1.10
C HIS A 476 -5.50 17.48 0.19
N LEU A 477 -6.01 17.19 -1.01
CA LEU A 477 -6.54 18.21 -1.91
C LEU A 477 -7.98 18.49 -1.51
N TRP A 478 -8.14 19.51 -0.64
CA TRP A 478 -9.41 19.94 -0.09
C TRP A 478 -10.22 20.72 -1.13
N MET A 479 -11.49 20.35 -1.26
CA MET A 479 -12.44 20.96 -2.18
C MET A 479 -13.53 21.77 -1.49
N GLY A 480 -13.60 21.73 -0.15
CA GLY A 480 -14.57 22.49 0.64
C GLY A 480 -15.14 21.70 1.82
N HIS A 481 -16.02 22.35 2.57
CA HIS A 481 -16.75 21.74 3.69
C HIS A 481 -18.25 21.63 3.40
N PHE A 482 -18.74 20.42 3.19
CA PHE A 482 -20.09 20.14 2.71
C PHE A 482 -21.19 20.74 3.60
N PHE A 483 -21.07 20.64 4.92
CA PHE A 483 -22.11 21.18 5.81
C PHE A 483 -22.10 22.71 5.92
N GLU A 484 -21.06 23.38 5.41
CA GLU A 484 -20.99 24.85 5.36
C GLU A 484 -21.42 25.38 3.98
N GLU A 485 -21.10 24.64 2.92
CA GLU A 485 -21.18 25.16 1.56
C GLU A 485 -22.16 24.41 0.65
N GLY A 486 -22.60 23.21 1.05
CA GLY A 486 -23.50 22.35 0.32
C GLY A 486 -22.98 21.96 -1.07
N ASP A 487 -23.92 21.87 -2.02
CA ASP A 487 -23.67 21.39 -3.38
C ASP A 487 -22.74 22.31 -4.21
N ARG A 488 -22.52 23.56 -3.78
CA ARG A 488 -21.63 24.49 -4.50
C ARG A 488 -20.22 23.93 -4.67
N ILE A 489 -19.74 23.15 -3.70
CA ILE A 489 -18.41 22.51 -3.72
C ILE A 489 -18.17 21.76 -5.03
N PHE A 490 -19.18 21.09 -5.55
CA PHE A 490 -19.01 20.22 -6.71
C PHE A 490 -18.80 20.97 -8.02
N THR A 491 -19.30 22.20 -8.12
CA THR A 491 -19.07 23.06 -9.30
C THR A 491 -17.57 23.33 -9.52
N ARG A 492 -16.75 23.17 -8.48
CA ARG A 492 -15.30 23.40 -8.52
C ARG A 492 -14.57 22.38 -9.40
N TRP A 493 -15.08 21.15 -9.55
CA TRP A 493 -14.42 20.11 -10.37
C TRP A 493 -14.21 20.53 -11.82
N HIS A 494 -15.15 21.30 -12.39
CA HIS A 494 -15.03 21.82 -13.76
C HIS A 494 -14.12 23.04 -13.86
N LYS A 495 -13.96 23.79 -12.77
CA LYS A 495 -13.24 25.06 -12.74
C LYS A 495 -11.78 24.89 -12.35
N ASP A 496 -11.48 23.87 -11.57
CA ASP A 496 -10.20 23.71 -10.91
C ASP A 496 -9.10 23.23 -11.87
N PRO A 497 -8.15 24.11 -12.24
CA PRO A 497 -7.13 23.78 -13.22
C PRO A 497 -6.15 22.73 -12.70
N LEU A 498 -5.94 22.64 -11.38
CA LEU A 498 -5.07 21.63 -10.78
C LEU A 498 -5.75 20.25 -10.83
N VAL A 499 -7.05 20.16 -10.50
CA VAL A 499 -7.81 18.91 -10.65
C VAL A 499 -7.81 18.45 -12.10
N ALA A 500 -8.04 19.35 -13.06
CA ALA A 500 -8.01 19.02 -14.49
C ALA A 500 -6.63 18.55 -14.95
N ALA A 501 -5.54 19.18 -14.48
CA ALA A 501 -4.17 18.79 -14.79
C ALA A 501 -3.82 17.42 -14.19
N LEU A 502 -4.23 17.16 -12.94
CA LEU A 502 -4.03 15.86 -12.28
C LEU A 502 -4.76 14.75 -13.03
N ALA A 503 -6.04 14.93 -13.36
CA ALA A 503 -6.84 13.93 -14.08
C ALA A 503 -6.19 13.45 -15.39
N ARG A 504 -5.43 14.34 -16.06
CA ARG A 504 -4.72 14.05 -17.32
C ARG A 504 -3.25 13.68 -17.15
N MET A 505 -2.75 13.59 -15.92
CA MET A 505 -1.33 13.37 -15.64
C MET A 505 -0.44 14.39 -16.38
N ASP A 506 -0.84 15.67 -16.33
CA ASP A 506 -0.22 16.75 -17.10
C ASP A 506 1.17 17.14 -16.54
N LEU A 507 2.19 17.09 -17.40
CA LEU A 507 3.58 17.41 -17.06
C LEU A 507 3.79 18.86 -16.63
N ARG A 508 2.86 19.77 -16.96
CA ARG A 508 2.92 21.16 -16.47
C ARG A 508 2.90 21.24 -14.94
N VAL A 509 2.32 20.27 -14.24
CA VAL A 509 2.38 20.19 -12.77
C VAL A 509 3.83 20.03 -12.30
N LEU A 510 4.65 19.25 -13.02
CA LEU A 510 6.08 19.08 -12.72
C LEU A 510 6.84 20.39 -12.88
N THR A 511 6.64 21.07 -14.02
CA THR A 511 7.27 22.37 -14.31
C THR A 511 6.89 23.41 -13.26
N ALA A 512 5.61 23.50 -12.92
CA ALA A 512 5.11 24.42 -11.90
C ALA A 512 5.69 24.09 -10.51
N HIS A 513 5.75 22.81 -10.13
CA HIS A 513 6.31 22.41 -8.84
C HIS A 513 7.83 22.69 -8.77
N GLN A 514 8.56 22.50 -9.87
CA GLN A 514 9.97 22.86 -9.94
C GLN A 514 10.18 24.37 -9.78
N ALA A 515 9.32 25.20 -10.38
CA ALA A 515 9.35 26.65 -10.22
C ALA A 515 9.03 27.09 -8.78
N TRP A 516 8.13 26.38 -8.10
CA TRP A 516 7.81 26.62 -6.69
C TRP A 516 8.97 26.27 -5.76
N ASN A 517 9.54 25.07 -5.91
CA ASN A 517 10.62 24.58 -5.06
C ASN A 517 11.45 23.52 -5.79
N ALA A 518 12.51 23.96 -6.49
CA ALA A 518 13.37 23.10 -7.29
C ALA A 518 14.04 21.99 -6.47
N ARG A 519 14.45 22.27 -5.23
CA ARG A 519 15.08 21.29 -4.33
C ARG A 519 14.08 20.19 -3.95
N LYS A 520 12.93 20.56 -3.40
CA LYS A 520 11.88 19.61 -3.00
C LYS A 520 11.36 18.82 -4.21
N HIS A 521 11.23 19.49 -5.37
CA HIS A 521 10.90 18.82 -6.63
C HIS A 521 11.87 17.68 -6.94
N HIS A 522 13.18 17.96 -6.91
CA HIS A 522 14.20 16.96 -7.20
C HIS A 522 14.17 15.79 -6.20
N GLU A 523 14.03 16.08 -4.90
CA GLU A 523 13.90 15.08 -3.84
C GLU A 523 12.67 14.17 -4.07
N LEU A 524 11.53 14.73 -4.48
CA LEU A 524 10.31 13.97 -4.78
C LEU A 524 10.46 13.12 -6.05
N VAL A 525 11.03 13.65 -7.12
CA VAL A 525 11.26 12.89 -8.36
C VAL A 525 12.18 11.69 -8.12
N GLN A 526 13.23 11.84 -7.32
CA GLN A 526 14.15 10.75 -6.99
C GLN A 526 13.53 9.66 -6.11
N SER A 527 12.62 10.04 -5.20
CA SER A 527 12.03 9.11 -4.24
C SER A 527 10.76 8.44 -4.73
N ALA A 528 10.07 9.02 -5.72
CA ALA A 528 8.81 8.52 -6.24
C ALA A 528 8.91 7.11 -6.83
N THR A 529 7.83 6.34 -6.64
CA THR A 529 7.70 4.96 -7.10
C THR A 529 6.79 4.80 -8.31
N SER A 530 6.05 5.85 -8.69
CA SER A 530 5.14 5.88 -9.85
C SER A 530 4.79 7.34 -10.20
N PRO A 531 4.22 7.61 -11.39
CA PRO A 531 3.64 8.91 -11.71
C PRO A 531 2.55 9.35 -10.72
N HIS A 532 1.64 8.45 -10.34
CA HIS A 532 0.55 8.74 -9.40
C HIS A 532 1.07 9.11 -8.02
N GLY A 533 2.04 8.35 -7.51
CA GLY A 533 2.72 8.65 -6.25
C GLY A 533 3.44 9.99 -6.28
N LEU A 534 4.06 10.36 -7.42
CA LEU A 534 4.70 11.66 -7.58
C LEU A 534 3.69 12.82 -7.57
N MET A 535 2.60 12.71 -8.34
CA MET A 535 1.54 13.71 -8.37
C MET A 535 0.87 13.90 -7.00
N HIS A 536 0.62 12.79 -6.30
CA HIS A 536 0.14 12.84 -4.93
C HIS A 536 1.13 13.59 -4.04
N ALA A 537 2.41 13.23 -4.06
CA ALA A 537 3.43 13.82 -3.19
C ALA A 537 3.65 15.32 -3.45
N MET A 538 3.66 15.74 -4.71
CA MET A 538 3.81 17.16 -5.11
C MET A 538 2.66 18.04 -4.62
N THR A 539 1.49 17.46 -4.41
CA THR A 539 0.30 18.21 -3.98
C THR A 539 0.05 18.15 -2.48
N ARG A 540 0.87 17.43 -1.69
CA ARG A 540 0.66 17.28 -0.23
C ARG A 540 0.72 18.59 0.56
N ASP A 541 1.56 19.51 0.10
CA ASP A 541 1.79 20.82 0.73
C ASP A 541 0.74 21.84 0.27
N SER A 542 0.08 22.53 1.21
CA SER A 542 -0.99 23.48 0.89
C SER A 542 -0.49 24.69 0.10
N ALA A 543 0.70 25.19 0.44
CA ALA A 543 1.33 26.30 -0.26
C ALA A 543 1.71 25.89 -1.69
N ALA A 544 2.16 24.64 -1.87
CA ALA A 544 2.37 24.09 -3.22
C ALA A 544 1.08 24.06 -4.01
N ARG A 545 -0.03 23.52 -3.47
CA ARG A 545 -1.32 23.46 -4.18
C ARG A 545 -1.79 24.85 -4.63
N LEU A 546 -1.69 25.84 -3.75
CA LEU A 546 -2.03 27.23 -4.08
C LEU A 546 -1.16 27.78 -5.21
N PHE A 547 0.17 27.60 -5.11
CA PHE A 547 1.10 28.03 -6.16
C PHE A 547 0.81 27.34 -7.49
N LEU A 548 0.67 26.01 -7.50
CA LEU A 548 0.39 25.21 -8.70
C LEU A 548 -0.90 25.68 -9.38
N THR A 549 -1.94 25.95 -8.58
CA THR A 549 -3.23 26.45 -9.09
C THR A 549 -3.06 27.80 -9.78
N ARG A 550 -2.37 28.77 -9.13
CA ARG A 550 -2.07 30.08 -9.72
C ARG A 550 -1.24 29.97 -11.00
N TRP A 551 -0.23 29.12 -10.97
CA TRP A 551 0.67 28.93 -12.12
C TRP A 551 -0.09 28.36 -13.32
N LEU A 552 -0.94 27.35 -13.11
CA LEU A 552 -1.74 26.73 -14.17
C LEU A 552 -2.79 27.69 -14.77
N LEU A 553 -3.28 28.66 -13.99
CA LEU A 553 -4.16 29.72 -14.49
C LEU A 553 -3.43 30.69 -15.43
N THR A 554 -2.16 31.01 -15.15
CA THR A 554 -1.36 31.92 -15.98
C THR A 554 -0.67 31.22 -17.15
N HIS A 555 -0.60 29.89 -17.13
CA HIS A 555 -0.02 29.06 -18.18
C HIS A 555 -1.04 28.03 -18.68
N PRO A 556 -2.20 28.45 -19.23
CA PRO A 556 -3.23 27.53 -19.69
C PRO A 556 -2.70 26.61 -20.78
N ALA A 557 -3.19 25.37 -20.84
CA ALA A 557 -2.86 24.47 -21.94
C ALA A 557 -3.39 25.08 -23.23
N GLU A 558 -2.66 24.91 -24.34
CA GLU A 558 -3.28 25.02 -25.66
C GLU A 558 -4.51 24.10 -25.66
N ARG A 559 -5.68 24.65 -26.01
CA ARG A 559 -6.97 23.96 -25.91
C ARG A 559 -6.97 22.71 -26.79
N VAL A 560 -6.52 21.58 -26.27
CA VAL A 560 -6.91 20.26 -26.77
C VAL A 560 -8.25 19.97 -26.12
N LEU A 561 -9.31 20.06 -26.93
CA LEU A 561 -10.68 19.76 -26.57
C LEU A 561 -10.73 18.38 -25.86
N ILE A 562 -11.31 18.35 -24.67
CA ILE A 562 -11.61 17.10 -23.97
C ILE A 562 -12.73 16.42 -24.76
N PRO A 563 -12.60 15.17 -25.21
CA PRO A 563 -13.75 14.39 -25.62
C PRO A 563 -14.63 14.19 -24.38
N SER A 564 -15.86 14.67 -24.47
CA SER A 564 -16.95 14.47 -23.51
C SER A 564 -17.18 13.01 -23.17
#